data_AF-A0A945M8L0-F1
#
_entry.id   AF-A0A945M8L0-F1
#
_cell.length_a   1.000
_cell.length_b   1.000
_cell.length_c   1.000
_cell.angle_alpha   90.00
_cell.angle_beta   90.00
_cell.angle_gamma   90.00
#
_symmetry.space_group_name_H-M   'P 1'
#
loop_
_entity.id
_entity.type
_entity.pdbx_description
1 polymer ?
#
loop_
_entity_poly.entity_id
_entity_poly.type
_entity_poly.pdbx_seq_one_letter_code
_entity_poly.pdbx_strand_id
1 'polypeptide(L)' 'MPADANANGDIFGGWVLGQMDIAGGIAASERCRGRCATVAVDAMTFHLPVNVGDVLAAFAEVVKVGRSSMTIRVEAWA' A
#
# COMPACT_ATOMS: atom_id res chain seq x y z
N MET A 1 6.21 12.73 7.25
CA MET A 1 6.62 14.11 7.63
C MET A 1 5.44 14.84 8.29
N PRO A 2 5.59 16.02 8.92
CA PRO A 2 4.48 16.69 9.63
C PRO A 2 3.25 16.97 8.77
N ALA A 3 3.44 17.16 7.45
CA ALA A 3 2.35 17.35 6.49
C ALA A 3 1.50 16.09 6.26
N ASP A 4 2.05 14.91 6.55
CA ASP A 4 1.37 13.62 6.41
C ASP A 4 0.66 13.20 7.70
N ALA A 5 0.73 14.02 8.75
CA ALA A 5 0.07 13.77 10.01
C ALA A 5 -1.41 14.19 9.97
N ASN A 6 -2.26 13.44 10.66
CA ASN A 6 -3.64 13.80 10.92
C ASN A 6 -3.73 14.78 12.12
N ALA A 7 -4.94 15.24 12.45
CA ALA A 7 -5.16 16.20 13.53
C ALA A 7 -4.75 15.71 14.93
N ASN A 8 -4.58 14.41 15.12
CA ASN A 8 -4.15 13.78 16.38
C ASN A 8 -2.62 13.60 16.46
N GLY A 9 -1.88 13.89 15.39
CA GLY A 9 -0.41 13.78 15.35
C GLY A 9 0.12 12.44 14.83
N ASP A 10 -0.73 11.47 14.52
CA ASP A 10 -0.35 10.22 13.84
C ASP A 10 -0.31 10.42 12.33
N ILE A 11 0.38 9.56 11.60
CA ILE A 11 0.34 9.54 10.13
C ILE A 11 -1.10 9.28 9.66
N PHE A 12 -1.53 10.06 8.67
CA PHE A 12 -2.82 9.94 8.03
C PHE A 12 -2.97 8.60 7.31
N GLY A 13 -4.07 7.89 7.57
CA GLY A 13 -4.31 6.57 6.97
C GLY A 13 -4.31 6.58 5.43
N GLY A 14 -4.77 7.68 4.80
CA GLY A 14 -4.71 7.80 3.34
C GLY A 14 -3.28 7.92 2.80
N TRP A 15 -2.35 8.46 3.59
CA TRP A 15 -0.93 8.46 3.22
C TRP A 15 -0.35 7.04 3.26
N VAL A 16 -0.66 6.28 4.32
CA VAL A 16 -0.25 4.87 4.44
C VAL A 16 -0.82 4.03 3.30
N LEU A 17 -2.11 4.21 2.96
CA LEU A 17 -2.73 3.55 1.82
C LEU A 17 -2.03 3.93 0.49
N GLY A 18 -1.65 5.18 0.31
CA GLY A 18 -0.88 5.62 -0.85
C GLY A 18 0.47 4.89 -0.97
N GLN A 19 1.19 4.70 0.13
CA GLN A 19 2.45 3.94 0.12
C GLN A 19 2.21 2.46 -0.22
N MET A 20 1.15 1.86 0.33
CA MET A 20 0.78 0.48 0.03
C MET A 20 0.38 0.29 -1.44
N ASP A 21 -0.36 1.24 -2.03
CA ASP A 21 -0.74 1.22 -3.44
C ASP A 21 0.49 1.35 -4.36
N ILE A 22 1.46 2.21 -4.01
CA ILE A 22 2.74 2.30 -4.73
C ILE A 22 3.47 0.95 -4.71
N ALA A 23 3.60 0.33 -3.55
CA ALA A 23 4.26 -0.97 -3.41
C ALA A 23 3.56 -2.07 -4.24
N GLY A 24 2.22 -2.11 -4.19
CA GLY A 24 1.42 -3.02 -4.99
C GLY A 24 1.56 -2.77 -6.49
N GLY A 25 1.58 -1.50 -6.92
CA GLY A 25 1.77 -1.09 -8.31
C GLY A 25 3.15 -1.47 -8.86
N ILE A 26 4.21 -1.35 -8.04
CA ILE A 26 5.56 -1.81 -8.41
C ILE A 26 5.54 -3.31 -8.67
N ALA A 27 5.05 -4.12 -7.71
CA ALA A 27 4.97 -5.57 -7.86
C ALA A 27 4.11 -5.99 -9.07
N ALA A 28 3.01 -5.28 -9.33
CA ALA A 28 2.19 -5.48 -10.52
C ALA A 28 2.97 -5.23 -11.80
N SER A 29 3.66 -4.09 -11.89
CA SER A 29 4.42 -3.67 -13.07
C SER A 29 5.59 -4.62 -13.38
N GLU A 30 6.29 -5.10 -12.36
CA GLU A 30 7.36 -6.09 -12.49
C GLU A 30 6.80 -7.42 -13.02
N ARG A 31 5.65 -7.86 -12.49
CA ARG A 31 5.01 -9.11 -12.89
C ARG A 31 4.44 -9.08 -14.31
N CYS A 32 3.88 -7.95 -14.74
CA CYS A 32 3.25 -7.81 -16.05
C CYS A 32 4.19 -7.25 -17.14
N ARG A 33 5.36 -6.71 -16.75
CA ARG A 33 6.34 -6.05 -17.62
C ARG A 33 5.72 -4.94 -18.47
N GLY A 34 4.83 -4.17 -17.87
CA GLY A 34 4.05 -3.17 -18.58
C GLY A 34 3.23 -2.28 -17.66
N ARG A 35 2.31 -1.54 -18.27
CA ARG A 35 1.41 -0.64 -17.54
C ARG A 35 0.30 -1.44 -16.86
N CYS A 36 0.04 -1.12 -15.61
CA CYS A 36 -1.09 -1.61 -14.83
C CYS A 36 -1.82 -0.43 -14.16
N ALA A 37 -3.02 -0.69 -13.67
CA ALA A 37 -3.81 0.27 -12.89
C ALA A 37 -4.43 -0.45 -11.71
N THR A 38 -4.54 0.23 -10.57
CA THR A 38 -5.28 -0.25 -9.40
C THR A 38 -6.77 -0.19 -9.72
N VAL A 39 -7.41 -1.36 -9.85
CA VAL A 39 -8.83 -1.46 -10.22
C VAL A 39 -9.73 -1.42 -8.98
N ALA A 40 -9.29 -2.05 -7.89
CA ALA A 40 -10.02 -2.11 -6.63
C ALA A 40 -9.07 -2.42 -5.47
N VAL A 41 -9.44 -1.96 -4.28
CA VAL A 41 -8.91 -2.41 -2.99
C VAL A 41 -10.08 -3.10 -2.29
N ASP A 42 -9.94 -4.38 -1.96
CA ASP A 42 -11.04 -5.20 -1.42
C ASP A 42 -11.33 -4.85 0.05
N ALA A 43 -10.33 -5.02 0.91
CA ALA A 43 -10.42 -4.65 2.32
C ALA A 43 -9.07 -4.13 2.80
N MET A 44 -9.13 -3.16 3.72
CA MET A 44 -7.97 -2.61 4.41
C MET A 44 -8.30 -2.46 5.89
N THR A 45 -7.37 -2.86 6.75
CA THR A 45 -7.49 -2.70 8.20
C THR A 45 -6.23 -2.03 8.73
N PHE A 46 -6.41 -0.94 9.48
CA PHE A 46 -5.32 -0.31 10.23
C PHE A 46 -5.29 -0.93 11.63
N HIS A 47 -4.28 -1.76 11.91
CA HIS A 47 -4.18 -2.47 13.18
C HIS A 47 -3.66 -1.60 14.32
N LEU A 48 -2.74 -0.68 14.01
CA LEU A 48 -2.08 0.22 14.96
C LEU A 48 -1.83 1.59 14.31
N PRO A 49 -1.78 2.67 15.11
CA PRO A 49 -1.35 3.98 14.61
C PRO A 49 0.12 3.94 14.17
N VAL A 50 0.45 4.75 13.17
CA VAL A 50 1.82 4.99 12.71
C VAL A 50 2.20 6.40 13.16
N ASN A 51 3.27 6.55 13.93
CA ASN A 51 3.65 7.84 14.48
C ASN A 51 4.51 8.63 13.49
N VAL A 52 4.52 9.96 13.66
CA VAL A 52 5.47 10.81 12.95
C VAL A 52 6.89 10.46 13.40
N GLY A 53 7.71 10.00 12.45
CA GLY A 53 9.09 9.58 12.68
C GLY A 53 9.31 8.08 12.55
N ASP A 54 8.24 7.29 12.52
CA ASP A 54 8.32 5.84 12.30
C ASP A 54 8.78 5.53 10.86
N VAL A 55 9.45 4.38 10.71
CA VAL A 55 9.89 3.87 9.41
C VAL A 55 8.88 2.86 8.91
N LEU A 56 8.10 3.24 7.90
CA LEU A 56 7.13 2.34 7.28
C LEU A 56 7.80 1.44 6.22
N ALA A 57 7.72 0.13 6.41
CA ALA A 57 8.06 -0.88 5.41
C ALA A 57 6.78 -1.49 4.81
N ALA A 58 6.67 -1.50 3.48
CA ALA A 58 5.56 -2.13 2.76
C ALA A 58 6.06 -3.35 1.98
N PHE A 59 5.40 -4.48 2.17
CA PHE A 59 5.71 -5.74 1.50
C PHE A 59 4.55 -6.11 0.58
N ALA A 60 4.84 -6.30 -0.70
CA ALA A 60 3.85 -6.64 -1.72
C ALA A 60 4.12 -8.02 -2.31
N GLU A 61 3.08 -8.85 -2.40
CA GLU A 61 3.15 -10.21 -2.94
C GLU A 61 2.01 -10.46 -3.92
N VAL A 62 2.34 -10.92 -5.13
CA VAL A 62 1.33 -11.34 -6.12
C VAL A 62 0.78 -12.71 -5.72
N VAL A 63 -0.45 -12.74 -5.20
CA VAL A 63 -1.09 -13.97 -4.69
C VAL A 63 -1.97 -14.67 -5.73
N LYS A 64 -2.41 -13.95 -6.76
CA LYS A 64 -3.22 -14.52 -7.86
C LYS A 64 -3.00 -13.77 -9.15
N VAL A 65 -2.93 -14.51 -10.26
CA VAL A 65 -2.88 -13.96 -11.63
C VAL A 65 -4.07 -14.49 -12.41
N GLY A 66 -4.90 -13.57 -12.92
CA GLY A 66 -5.99 -13.86 -13.84
C GLY A 66 -5.58 -13.67 -15.31
N ARG A 67 -6.58 -13.52 -16.19
CA ARG A 67 -6.32 -13.26 -17.62
C ARG A 67 -5.70 -11.89 -17.88
N SER A 68 -6.24 -10.86 -17.22
CA SER A 68 -5.80 -9.46 -17.36
C SER A 68 -5.88 -8.72 -16.02
N SER A 69 -5.80 -9.47 -14.92
CA SER A 69 -5.89 -8.96 -13.55
C SER A 69 -4.88 -9.68 -12.66
N MET A 70 -4.49 -9.02 -11.56
CA MET A 70 -3.65 -9.59 -10.52
C MET A 70 -4.26 -9.22 -9.16
N THR A 71 -4.21 -10.16 -8.22
CA THR A 71 -4.48 -9.87 -6.80
C THR A 71 -3.14 -9.80 -6.10
N ILE A 72 -2.92 -8.69 -5.38
CA ILE A 72 -1.68 -8.42 -4.69
C ILE A 72 -2.02 -8.19 -3.22
N ARG A 73 -1.39 -8.98 -2.35
CA ARG A 73 -1.46 -8.76 -0.92
C ARG A 73 -0.38 -7.75 -0.55
N VAL A 74 -0.75 -6.73 0.22
CA VAL A 74 0.19 -5.73 0.73
C VAL A 74 0.07 -5.66 2.24
N GLU A 75 1.21 -5.72 2.92
CA GLU A 75 1.33 -5.57 4.37
C GLU A 75 2.25 -4.39 4.68
N ALA A 76 1.89 -3.60 5.69
CA ALA A 76 2.68 -2.45 6.12
C ALA A 76 3.05 -2.58 7.60
N TRP A 77 4.32 -2.30 7.91
CA TRP A 77 4.92 -2.42 9.24
C TRP A 77 5.65 -1.12 9.58
N ALA A 78 5.41 -0.58 10.78
CA ALA A 78 6.00 0.66 11.28
C ALA A 78 6.75 0.41 12.59
#